data_AF-A0A9X1S3K1-F1
#
_entry.id   AF-A0A9X1S3K1-F1
#
_cell.length_a   1.000
_cell.length_b   1.000
_cell.length_c   1.000
_cell.angle_alpha   90.00
_cell.angle_beta   90.00
_cell.angle_gamma   90.00
#
_symmetry.space_group_name_H-M   'P 1'
#
loop_
_entity.id
_entity.type
_entity.pdbx_description
1 polymer ?
#
loop_
_entity_poly.entity_id
_entity_poly.type
_entity_poly.pdbx_seq_one_letter_code
_entity_poly.pdbx_strand_id
1 'polypeptide(L)'
;MTPIRRRPTRWIAALGVLLIVLGVAMPAHAVTYEVITGSGSTWSQNALDQWRRNVASNYGMTVNYSGVGSSAGRSDYINGKIDFAVSEIPFQSQPEDGSAPEVPPRGFAYMPIVAGGTAFMYHLNIGGKRVTNLRLSGAVITKIFTGAITKWNDPEVQADNPGLAMPDKAIVPVVRSDGSGSSAQFTLWMSKQHGDLWGNGMRSQFPTPANGKAQSGSSGVAGYVSQGYGEGAITYVEYSYALEAGFPVAKVLNSQDYYVEPTADSVAVALQYARINGDLTQILDEVYANGDRRTYPLSSYSYMIVPTEVGGVFTEAKGQTLGTFASYMLCEGQQQAEDLGYSPLPMNLVRAGFDQIARIPGAGAANRDLNKCNNPTFKPGDDESSNQLALTAKQPADCDKRGPNQCTTGTAGAPGETPVTGSGTGGAAAGAAGGTGGAGGAAAGGDAAAAAAAGDSAAAVYDSEGNLISGGDGAVAGVAASSPFTLDDEGWGWQQTVMLAAVVLLIAVVAVPPVLSPRIRRKATR
;
A
#
# COMPACT_ATOMS: atom_id res chain seq x y z
N MET A 1 64.17 -25.13 -71.21
CA MET A 1 62.71 -24.94 -71.29
C MET A 1 62.10 -26.08 -70.46
N THR A 2 61.36 -25.96 -69.36
CA THR A 2 60.72 -24.88 -68.57
C THR A 2 60.26 -25.62 -67.29
N PRO A 3 60.45 -25.14 -66.05
CA PRO A 3 60.14 -25.96 -64.87
C PRO A 3 58.69 -25.79 -64.39
N ILE A 4 58.08 -26.90 -63.95
CA ILE A 4 56.73 -26.95 -63.36
C ILE A 4 56.80 -26.42 -61.93
N ARG A 5 56.30 -25.20 -61.70
CA ARG A 5 56.12 -24.59 -60.37
C ARG A 5 54.88 -25.19 -59.68
N ARG A 6 55.07 -25.95 -58.61
CA ARG A 6 54.01 -26.26 -57.63
C ARG A 6 53.88 -25.08 -56.65
N ARG A 7 52.72 -24.42 -56.58
CA ARG A 7 52.41 -23.37 -55.59
C ARG A 7 51.80 -23.98 -54.33
N PRO A 8 52.33 -23.71 -53.12
CA PRO A 8 51.68 -24.07 -51.87
C PRO A 8 50.81 -22.89 -51.40
N THR A 9 49.53 -22.86 -51.77
CA THR A 9 48.62 -21.76 -51.36
C THR A 9 47.27 -22.27 -50.87
N ARG A 10 47.26 -23.39 -50.12
CA ARG A 10 46.03 -23.92 -49.52
C ARG A 10 46.00 -23.94 -47.98
N TRP A 11 47.05 -23.50 -47.29
CA TRP A 11 47.12 -23.57 -45.82
C TRP A 11 47.05 -22.21 -45.09
N ILE A 12 46.95 -21.08 -45.79
CA ILE A 12 46.88 -19.75 -45.14
C ILE A 12 45.43 -19.27 -44.99
N ALA A 13 44.47 -19.78 -45.77
CA ALA A 13 43.07 -19.36 -45.68
C ALA A 13 42.28 -20.01 -44.52
N ALA A 14 42.81 -21.08 -43.91
CA ALA A 14 42.15 -21.77 -42.80
C ALA A 14 42.45 -21.15 -41.43
N LEU A 15 43.53 -20.35 -41.31
CA LEU A 15 43.94 -19.71 -40.05
C LEU A 15 43.25 -18.35 -39.81
N GLY A 16 42.80 -17.66 -40.86
CA GLY A 16 42.11 -16.36 -40.72
C GLY A 16 40.64 -16.45 -40.29
N VAL A 17 39.96 -17.57 -40.55
CA VAL A 17 38.54 -17.76 -40.20
C VAL A 17 38.37 -18.30 -38.77
N LEU A 18 39.39 -18.96 -38.21
CA LEU A 18 39.35 -19.45 -36.83
C LEU A 18 39.56 -18.34 -35.78
N LEU A 19 40.18 -17.22 -36.16
CA LEU A 19 40.47 -16.10 -35.25
C LEU A 19 39.33 -15.08 -35.08
N ILE A 20 38.29 -15.12 -35.93
CA ILE A 20 37.12 -14.21 -35.81
C ILE A 20 35.99 -14.81 -34.94
N VAL A 21 36.03 -16.13 -34.67
CA VAL A 21 35.06 -16.81 -33.78
C VAL A 21 35.51 -16.78 -32.30
N LEU A 22 36.74 -16.34 -32.02
CA LEU A 22 37.23 -16.03 -30.67
C LEU A 22 36.95 -14.57 -30.26
N GLY A 23 35.93 -13.95 -30.86
CA GLY A 23 35.33 -12.75 -30.28
C GLY A 23 34.87 -13.11 -28.87
N VAL A 24 35.61 -12.62 -27.87
CA VAL A 24 35.33 -12.78 -26.45
C VAL A 24 33.87 -12.41 -26.24
N ALA A 25 33.00 -13.40 -26.13
CA ALA A 25 31.66 -13.21 -25.63
C ALA A 25 31.84 -12.71 -24.20
N MET A 26 31.77 -11.39 -24.01
CA MET A 26 31.64 -10.84 -22.68
C MET A 26 30.39 -11.49 -22.11
N PRO A 27 30.47 -12.23 -21.00
CA PRO A 27 29.29 -12.81 -20.40
C PRO A 27 28.32 -11.65 -20.14
N ALA A 28 27.11 -11.76 -20.69
CA ALA A 28 26.02 -10.90 -20.26
C ALA A 28 25.82 -11.21 -18.76
N HIS A 29 26.34 -10.35 -17.90
CA HIS A 29 26.10 -10.44 -16.47
C HIS A 29 24.62 -10.14 -16.27
N ALA A 30 23.80 -11.18 -16.15
CA ALA A 30 22.45 -11.03 -15.63
C ALA A 30 22.57 -10.36 -14.25
N VAL A 31 21.83 -9.27 -14.05
CA VAL A 31 21.78 -8.63 -12.73
C VAL A 31 21.19 -9.64 -11.76
N THR A 32 21.98 -10.06 -10.77
CA THR A 32 21.54 -10.96 -9.70
C THR A 32 21.09 -10.14 -8.51
N TYR A 33 19.84 -10.28 -8.11
CA TYR A 33 19.28 -9.64 -6.92
C TYR A 33 19.31 -10.61 -5.73
N GLU A 34 19.92 -10.19 -4.62
CA GLU A 34 19.83 -10.95 -3.37
C GLU A 34 18.47 -10.76 -2.71
N VAL A 35 18.02 -11.78 -1.98
CA VAL A 35 16.78 -11.71 -1.19
C VAL A 35 16.92 -10.66 -0.10
N ILE A 36 15.95 -9.76 -0.01
CA ILE A 36 15.84 -8.80 1.09
C ILE A 36 14.60 -9.13 1.93
N THR A 37 14.72 -8.94 3.24
CA THR A 37 13.64 -9.19 4.20
C THR A 37 13.32 -7.92 4.98
N GLY A 38 12.05 -7.56 5.07
CA GLY A 38 11.58 -6.47 5.92
C GLY A 38 10.37 -6.87 6.76
N SER A 39 10.08 -6.06 7.78
CA SER A 39 8.88 -6.21 8.60
C SER A 39 8.37 -4.86 9.07
N GLY A 40 7.12 -4.82 9.52
CA GLY A 40 6.57 -3.65 10.19
C GLY A 40 5.11 -3.37 9.85
N SER A 41 4.86 -2.15 9.39
CA SER A 41 3.54 -1.59 9.14
C SER A 41 2.59 -2.53 8.38
N THR A 42 1.42 -2.78 8.99
CA THR A 42 0.25 -3.31 8.28
C THR A 42 -0.56 -2.20 7.62
N TRP A 43 -0.20 -0.92 7.78
CA TRP A 43 -0.88 0.19 7.11
C TRP A 43 -0.47 0.24 5.64
N SER A 44 0.82 0.04 5.32
CA SER A 44 1.33 0.01 3.92
C SER A 44 1.32 -1.38 3.28
N GLN A 45 0.87 -2.41 3.99
CA GLN A 45 1.10 -3.78 3.58
C GLN A 45 0.44 -4.12 2.24
N ASN A 46 -0.79 -3.66 1.98
CA ASN A 46 -1.48 -3.96 0.72
C ASN A 46 -0.73 -3.41 -0.50
N ALA A 47 -0.15 -2.20 -0.40
CA ALA A 47 0.73 -1.65 -1.44
C ALA A 47 2.04 -2.44 -1.60
N LEU A 48 2.71 -2.73 -0.49
CA LEU A 48 3.96 -3.52 -0.49
C LEU A 48 3.77 -4.91 -1.07
N ASP A 49 2.66 -5.58 -0.75
CA ASP A 49 2.33 -6.92 -1.24
C ASP A 49 2.06 -6.91 -2.75
N GLN A 50 1.42 -5.86 -3.28
CA GLN A 50 1.31 -5.68 -4.73
C GLN A 50 2.68 -5.44 -5.37
N TRP A 51 3.48 -4.53 -4.83
CA TRP A 51 4.76 -4.16 -5.42
C TRP A 51 5.80 -5.28 -5.38
N ARG A 52 5.86 -6.07 -4.30
CA ARG A 52 6.74 -7.25 -4.23
C ARG A 52 6.38 -8.30 -5.28
N ARG A 53 5.09 -8.51 -5.58
CA ARG A 53 4.63 -9.39 -6.67
C ARG A 53 5.07 -8.86 -8.03
N ASN A 54 4.87 -7.56 -8.26
CA ASN A 54 5.28 -6.92 -9.51
C ASN A 54 6.78 -7.07 -9.75
N VAL A 55 7.62 -6.84 -8.73
CA VAL A 55 9.07 -6.93 -8.93
C VAL A 55 9.61 -8.35 -8.99
N ALA A 56 8.93 -9.32 -8.36
CA ALA A 56 9.21 -10.73 -8.56
C ALA A 56 9.00 -11.12 -10.03
N SER A 57 7.86 -10.72 -10.60
CA SER A 57 7.53 -10.98 -12.01
C SER A 57 8.45 -10.24 -12.99
N ASN A 58 8.69 -8.94 -12.76
CA ASN A 58 9.33 -8.07 -13.75
C ASN A 58 10.85 -8.05 -13.68
N TYR A 59 11.43 -8.28 -12.50
CA TYR A 59 12.88 -8.18 -12.26
C TYR A 59 13.48 -9.44 -11.66
N GLY A 60 12.67 -10.45 -11.30
CA GLY A 60 13.15 -11.63 -10.58
C GLY A 60 13.60 -11.33 -9.14
N MET A 61 13.15 -10.23 -8.55
CA MET A 61 13.49 -9.85 -7.17
C MET A 61 12.63 -10.60 -6.17
N THR A 62 13.25 -11.16 -5.12
CA THR A 62 12.52 -11.69 -3.97
C THR A 62 12.59 -10.69 -2.81
N VAL A 63 11.43 -10.12 -2.48
CA VAL A 63 11.25 -9.25 -1.31
C VAL A 63 10.34 -9.95 -0.33
N ASN A 64 10.90 -10.35 0.81
CA ASN A 64 10.12 -10.89 1.93
C ASN A 64 9.63 -9.74 2.80
N TYR A 65 8.34 -9.74 3.14
CA TYR A 65 7.75 -8.76 4.03
C TYR A 65 6.81 -9.42 5.04
N SER A 66 6.89 -9.00 6.31
CA SER A 66 6.00 -9.43 7.39
C SER A 66 5.29 -8.23 8.03
N GLY A 67 3.98 -8.13 7.86
CA GLY A 67 3.14 -7.13 8.53
C GLY A 67 2.91 -7.49 10.00
N VAL A 68 3.69 -6.90 10.89
CA VAL A 68 3.69 -7.19 12.34
C VAL A 68 3.34 -5.97 13.19
N GLY A 69 3.04 -4.85 12.56
CA GLY A 69 2.86 -3.54 13.20
C GLY A 69 4.17 -2.73 13.20
N SER A 70 4.00 -1.41 13.10
CA SER A 70 5.09 -0.43 13.03
C SER A 70 6.12 -0.59 14.16
N SER A 71 5.66 -0.80 15.40
CA SER A 71 6.57 -0.90 16.55
C SER A 71 7.40 -2.17 16.55
N ALA A 72 6.79 -3.30 16.14
CA ALA A 72 7.51 -4.55 15.99
C ALA A 72 8.55 -4.48 14.85
N GLY A 73 8.21 -3.85 13.72
CA GLY A 73 9.16 -3.65 12.61
C GLY A 73 10.38 -2.81 13.01
N ARG A 74 10.17 -1.72 13.74
CA ARG A 74 11.29 -0.92 14.29
C ARG A 74 12.15 -1.75 15.24
N SER A 75 11.54 -2.55 16.11
CA SER A 75 12.26 -3.44 17.02
C SER A 75 13.05 -4.52 16.26
N ASP A 76 12.49 -5.15 15.23
CA ASP A 76 13.19 -6.13 14.41
C ASP A 76 14.39 -5.51 13.66
N TYR A 77 14.26 -4.26 13.21
CA TYR A 77 15.36 -3.51 12.61
C TYR A 77 16.48 -3.22 13.61
N ILE A 78 16.15 -2.73 14.81
CA ILE A 78 17.11 -2.47 15.89
C ILE A 78 17.85 -3.76 16.27
N ASN A 79 17.14 -4.87 16.31
CA ASN A 79 17.70 -6.19 16.63
C ASN A 79 18.47 -6.83 15.46
N GLY A 80 18.61 -6.15 14.32
CA GLY A 80 19.41 -6.60 13.17
C GLY A 80 18.86 -7.84 12.48
N LYS A 81 17.56 -8.14 12.61
CA LYS A 81 16.93 -9.33 12.02
C LYS A 81 16.53 -9.15 10.56
N ILE A 82 16.37 -7.91 10.13
CA ILE A 82 15.79 -7.53 8.83
C ILE A 82 16.66 -6.48 8.14
N ASP A 83 16.49 -6.38 6.82
CA ASP A 83 17.22 -5.47 5.94
C ASP A 83 16.61 -4.07 5.93
N PHE A 84 15.29 -3.96 6.04
CA PHE A 84 14.54 -2.70 6.10
C PHE A 84 13.30 -2.85 6.98
N ALA A 85 12.79 -1.77 7.54
CA ALA A 85 11.49 -1.75 8.21
C ALA A 85 10.55 -0.79 7.52
N VAL A 86 9.24 -0.91 7.76
CA VAL A 86 8.25 0.07 7.31
C VAL A 86 7.45 0.55 8.50
N SER A 87 7.30 1.87 8.63
CA SER A 87 6.59 2.48 9.74
C SER A 87 6.00 3.84 9.42
N GLU A 88 4.88 4.16 10.07
CA GLU A 88 4.24 5.49 10.04
C GLU A 88 4.76 6.43 11.14
N ILE A 89 5.57 5.89 12.06
CA ILE A 89 6.16 6.61 13.18
C ILE A 89 7.66 6.37 13.23
N PRO A 90 8.46 7.40 13.54
CA PRO A 90 9.91 7.26 13.65
C PRO A 90 10.30 6.39 14.85
N PHE A 91 11.59 6.12 14.98
CA PHE A 91 12.16 5.60 16.22
C PHE A 91 11.82 6.53 17.39
N GLN A 92 11.36 5.92 18.48
CA GLN A 92 10.82 6.61 19.65
C GLN A 92 11.93 6.98 20.62
N SER A 93 12.09 8.28 20.89
CA SER A 93 12.98 8.76 21.96
C SER A 93 12.42 8.49 23.36
N GLN A 94 11.10 8.30 23.47
CA GLN A 94 10.40 7.96 24.69
C GLN A 94 9.34 6.88 24.39
N PRO A 95 9.73 5.60 24.36
CA PRO A 95 8.79 4.50 24.13
C PRO A 95 7.66 4.47 25.17
N GLU A 96 6.47 4.09 24.73
CA GLU A 96 5.25 4.08 25.56
C GLU A 96 5.29 3.09 26.73
N ASP A 97 6.11 2.04 26.62
CA ASP A 97 6.32 1.02 27.64
C ASP A 97 7.39 1.43 28.69
N GLY A 98 7.98 2.62 28.56
CA GLY A 98 9.04 3.11 29.44
C GLY A 98 10.41 2.48 29.21
N SER A 99 10.59 1.74 28.12
CA SER A 99 11.89 1.21 27.73
C SER A 99 12.87 2.32 27.32
N ALA A 100 14.14 1.94 27.13
CA ALA A 100 15.17 2.87 26.68
C ALA A 100 14.84 3.43 25.28
N PRO A 101 15.30 4.66 24.95
CA PRO A 101 15.12 5.22 23.61
C PRO A 101 15.51 4.22 22.52
N GLU A 102 14.70 4.16 21.46
CA GLU A 102 14.97 3.32 20.30
C GLU A 102 16.18 3.87 19.54
N VAL A 103 17.33 3.20 19.67
CA VAL A 103 18.60 3.58 19.02
C VAL A 103 19.03 2.46 18.08
N PRO A 104 18.86 2.62 16.76
CA PRO A 104 19.34 1.65 15.79
C PRO A 104 20.87 1.51 15.83
N PRO A 105 21.40 0.28 15.74
CA PRO A 105 22.84 0.04 15.84
C PRO A 105 23.63 0.42 14.57
N ARG A 106 22.93 0.78 13.49
CA ARG A 106 23.51 1.11 12.18
C ARG A 106 22.91 2.39 11.63
N GLY A 107 23.67 3.09 10.77
CA GLY A 107 23.15 4.25 10.05
C GLY A 107 21.87 3.92 9.28
N PHE A 108 20.89 4.82 9.33
CA PHE A 108 19.59 4.67 8.67
C PHE A 108 19.08 6.00 8.11
N ALA A 109 18.04 5.92 7.28
CA ALA A 109 17.26 7.06 6.81
C ALA A 109 15.78 6.66 6.71
N TYR A 110 14.88 7.64 6.87
CA TYR A 110 13.46 7.47 6.56
C TYR A 110 13.20 7.85 5.11
N MET A 111 12.56 6.97 4.36
CA MET A 111 12.24 7.19 2.96
C MET A 111 10.73 7.06 2.77
N PRO A 112 10.01 8.11 2.33
CA PRO A 112 8.59 7.99 1.98
C PRO A 112 8.37 6.88 0.96
N ILE A 113 7.29 6.09 1.09
CA ILE A 113 6.96 5.03 0.11
C ILE A 113 5.57 5.17 -0.51
N VAL A 114 4.59 5.64 0.25
CA VAL A 114 3.21 5.79 -0.22
C VAL A 114 2.44 6.75 0.68
N ALA A 115 1.49 7.48 0.12
CA ALA A 115 0.53 8.29 0.85
C ALA A 115 -0.83 7.59 0.96
N GLY A 116 -1.64 7.98 1.94
CA GLY A 116 -2.96 7.38 2.16
C GLY A 116 -3.71 8.09 3.29
N GLY A 117 -4.95 7.66 3.50
CA GLY A 117 -5.80 8.17 4.58
C GLY A 117 -6.17 7.08 5.56
N THR A 118 -5.96 7.33 6.85
CA THR A 118 -6.51 6.44 7.89
C THR A 118 -8.01 6.66 7.96
N ALA A 119 -8.76 5.68 7.45
CA ALA A 119 -10.19 5.68 7.23
C ALA A 119 -10.96 5.00 8.36
N PHE A 120 -12.24 5.33 8.49
CA PHE A 120 -13.14 4.77 9.51
C PHE A 120 -14.11 3.77 8.90
N MET A 121 -13.67 2.52 8.74
CA MET A 121 -14.51 1.42 8.27
C MET A 121 -15.55 1.04 9.31
N TYR A 122 -16.80 0.83 8.89
CA TYR A 122 -17.90 0.54 9.82
C TYR A 122 -18.88 -0.50 9.26
N HIS A 123 -19.62 -1.14 10.16
CA HIS A 123 -20.73 -2.04 9.85
C HIS A 123 -21.97 -1.55 10.60
N LEU A 124 -22.90 -0.93 9.87
CA LEU A 124 -24.14 -0.40 10.41
C LEU A 124 -25.29 -0.68 9.45
N ASN A 125 -26.41 -1.13 9.99
CA ASN A 125 -27.64 -1.35 9.23
C ASN A 125 -28.80 -0.47 9.74
N ILE A 126 -29.58 0.09 8.82
CA ILE A 126 -30.86 0.77 9.09
C ILE A 126 -31.94 0.07 8.27
N GLY A 127 -33.02 -0.35 8.93
CA GLY A 127 -34.11 -1.06 8.25
C GLY A 127 -33.67 -2.34 7.52
N GLY A 128 -32.66 -3.03 8.04
CA GLY A 128 -32.10 -4.26 7.44
C GLY A 128 -31.19 -4.03 6.22
N LYS A 129 -30.84 -2.77 5.90
CA LYS A 129 -29.92 -2.42 4.81
C LYS A 129 -28.67 -1.75 5.36
N ARG A 130 -27.51 -2.05 4.77
CA ARG A 130 -26.24 -1.45 5.15
C ARG A 130 -26.24 0.03 4.82
N VAL A 131 -25.85 0.85 5.80
CA VAL A 131 -25.55 2.27 5.60
C VAL A 131 -24.20 2.37 4.92
N THR A 132 -24.11 3.13 3.83
CA THR A 132 -22.90 3.26 3.00
C THR A 132 -22.39 4.68 2.88
N ASN A 133 -23.15 5.66 3.37
CA ASN A 133 -22.89 7.10 3.21
C ASN A 133 -22.73 7.84 4.56
N LEU A 134 -22.32 7.14 5.62
CA LEU A 134 -22.20 7.70 6.97
C LEU A 134 -21.23 8.89 7.01
N ARG A 135 -21.57 9.89 7.82
CA ARG A 135 -20.78 11.09 8.08
C ARG A 135 -20.41 11.17 9.53
N LEU A 136 -19.17 11.53 9.83
CA LEU A 136 -18.74 11.76 11.21
C LEU A 136 -17.80 12.96 11.27
N SER A 137 -18.05 13.83 12.25
CA SER A 137 -17.12 14.87 12.65
C SER A 137 -15.99 14.31 13.50
N GLY A 138 -14.87 15.02 13.54
CA GLY A 138 -13.71 14.53 14.28
C GLY A 138 -13.94 14.43 15.80
N ALA A 139 -14.77 15.31 16.36
CA ALA A 139 -15.18 15.25 17.76
C ALA A 139 -16.02 14.00 18.05
N VAL A 140 -16.98 13.66 17.18
CA VAL A 140 -17.79 12.44 17.30
C VAL A 140 -16.93 11.19 17.20
N ILE A 141 -16.01 11.13 16.24
CA ILE A 141 -15.03 10.04 16.11
C ILE A 141 -14.23 9.89 17.42
N THR A 142 -13.68 10.98 17.95
CA THR A 142 -12.89 10.96 19.18
C THR A 142 -13.74 10.47 20.37
N LYS A 143 -14.99 10.90 20.48
CA LYS A 143 -15.92 10.44 21.53
C LYS A 143 -16.31 8.96 21.40
N ILE A 144 -16.45 8.45 20.18
CA ILE A 144 -16.69 7.01 19.94
C ILE A 144 -15.49 6.19 20.44
N PHE A 145 -14.27 6.57 20.04
CA PHE A 145 -13.06 5.80 20.38
C PHE A 145 -12.55 5.99 21.81
N THR A 146 -13.03 7.02 22.52
CA THR A 146 -12.84 7.17 23.98
C THR A 146 -13.94 6.49 24.80
N GLY A 147 -15.01 6.00 24.15
CA GLY A 147 -16.17 5.38 24.79
C GLY A 147 -17.17 6.37 25.40
N ALA A 148 -17.04 7.67 25.12
CA ALA A 148 -17.99 8.70 25.55
C ALA A 148 -19.32 8.62 24.78
N ILE A 149 -19.28 8.31 23.49
CA ILE A 149 -20.46 7.98 22.68
C ILE A 149 -20.52 6.45 22.51
N THR A 150 -21.62 5.85 22.95
CA THR A 150 -21.78 4.38 23.02
C THR A 150 -22.90 3.82 22.17
N LYS A 151 -23.70 4.69 21.53
CA LYS A 151 -24.84 4.30 20.69
C LYS A 151 -24.90 5.11 19.39
N TRP A 152 -25.35 4.48 18.31
CA TRP A 152 -25.43 5.09 16.98
C TRP A 152 -26.50 6.16 16.86
N ASN A 153 -27.54 6.14 17.70
CA ASN A 153 -28.57 7.18 17.78
C ASN A 153 -28.23 8.32 18.74
N ASP A 154 -26.97 8.43 19.18
CA ASP A 154 -26.53 9.56 19.98
C ASP A 154 -26.83 10.90 19.27
N PRO A 155 -27.28 11.94 19.98
CA PRO A 155 -27.63 13.23 19.36
C PRO A 155 -26.51 13.84 18.51
N GLU A 156 -25.25 13.66 18.87
CA GLU A 156 -24.13 14.22 18.09
C GLU A 156 -23.91 13.43 16.78
N VAL A 157 -24.06 12.10 16.82
CA VAL A 157 -24.02 11.27 15.60
C VAL A 157 -25.19 11.59 14.67
N GLN A 158 -26.39 11.75 15.25
CA GLN A 158 -27.59 12.13 14.50
C GLN A 158 -27.47 13.53 13.88
N ALA A 159 -26.78 14.47 14.55
CA ALA A 159 -26.53 15.81 14.03
C ALA A 159 -25.61 15.80 12.79
N ASP A 160 -24.65 14.88 12.73
CA ASP A 160 -23.81 14.69 11.54
C ASP A 160 -24.56 13.98 10.39
N ASN A 161 -25.67 13.28 10.68
CA ASN A 161 -26.44 12.46 9.74
C ASN A 161 -27.97 12.76 9.77
N PRO A 162 -28.42 14.01 9.52
CA PRO A 162 -29.82 14.41 9.69
C PRO A 162 -30.80 13.69 8.74
N GLY A 163 -30.29 13.14 7.63
CA GLY A 163 -31.08 12.37 6.66
C GLY A 163 -31.25 10.87 7.00
N LEU A 164 -30.57 10.38 8.04
CA LEU A 164 -30.61 8.98 8.47
C LEU A 164 -31.40 8.84 9.77
N ALA A 165 -32.28 7.85 9.84
CA ALA A 165 -32.96 7.47 11.07
C ALA A 165 -32.03 6.55 11.89
N MET A 166 -31.14 7.15 12.68
CA MET A 166 -30.09 6.41 13.37
C MET A 166 -30.69 5.38 14.36
N PRO A 167 -30.21 4.12 14.34
CA PRO A 167 -30.80 3.05 15.14
C PRO A 167 -30.32 3.10 16.59
N ASP A 168 -31.15 2.65 17.54
CA ASP A 168 -30.72 2.38 18.92
C ASP A 168 -29.84 1.11 18.95
N LYS A 169 -28.62 1.26 18.43
CA LYS A 169 -27.63 0.21 18.26
C LYS A 169 -26.38 0.61 19.03
N ALA A 170 -25.88 -0.29 19.88
CA ALA A 170 -24.61 -0.09 20.56
C ALA A 170 -23.45 0.03 19.55
N ILE A 171 -22.55 0.98 19.80
CA ILE A 171 -21.30 1.13 19.06
C ILE A 171 -20.24 0.23 19.67
N VAL A 172 -19.52 -0.49 18.81
CA VAL A 172 -18.37 -1.32 19.19
C VAL A 172 -17.12 -0.77 18.51
N PRO A 173 -16.32 0.09 19.18
CA PRO A 173 -15.03 0.50 18.68
C PRO A 173 -14.09 -0.72 18.60
N VAL A 174 -13.52 -0.98 17.44
CA VAL A 174 -12.52 -2.02 17.23
C VAL A 174 -11.18 -1.33 17.04
N VAL A 175 -10.23 -1.63 17.92
CA VAL A 175 -8.93 -0.97 17.98
C VAL A 175 -7.81 -1.98 17.79
N ARG A 176 -6.60 -1.49 17.54
CA ARG A 176 -5.42 -2.34 17.38
C ARG A 176 -4.93 -2.84 18.75
N SER A 177 -4.69 -4.15 18.85
CA SER A 177 -4.07 -4.76 20.05
C SER A 177 -2.55 -4.72 20.03
N ASP A 178 -1.95 -4.44 18.86
CA ASP A 178 -0.52 -4.40 18.62
C ASP A 178 0.00 -2.97 18.45
N GLY A 179 1.34 -2.80 18.53
CA GLY A 179 2.00 -1.50 18.43
C GLY A 179 1.93 -0.96 17.00
N SER A 180 0.90 -0.17 16.74
CA SER A 180 0.46 0.19 15.40
C SER A 180 0.77 1.64 15.02
N GLY A 181 1.24 1.83 13.79
CA GLY A 181 1.43 3.16 13.23
C GLY A 181 0.11 3.84 12.90
N SER A 182 -0.92 3.08 12.51
CA SER A 182 -2.28 3.60 12.32
C SER A 182 -2.87 4.13 13.63
N SER A 183 -2.64 3.43 14.75
CA SER A 183 -3.01 3.92 16.08
C SER A 183 -2.28 5.22 16.40
N ALA A 184 -0.98 5.29 16.14
CA ALA A 184 -0.18 6.48 16.42
C ALA A 184 -0.64 7.68 15.57
N GLN A 185 -0.90 7.48 14.28
CA GLN A 185 -1.45 8.53 13.41
C GLN A 185 -2.81 9.04 13.91
N PHE A 186 -3.72 8.11 14.23
CA PHE A 186 -5.06 8.48 14.70
C PHE A 186 -5.02 9.23 16.05
N THR A 187 -4.24 8.73 17.01
CA THR A 187 -4.12 9.33 18.33
C THR A 187 -3.32 10.63 18.33
N LEU A 188 -2.34 10.78 17.44
CA LEU A 188 -1.66 12.06 17.20
C LEU A 188 -2.65 13.10 16.64
N TRP A 189 -3.45 12.71 15.64
CA TRP A 189 -4.49 13.59 15.10
C TRP A 189 -5.51 13.99 16.18
N MET A 190 -6.00 13.05 16.99
CA MET A 190 -6.90 13.36 18.13
C MET A 190 -6.21 14.29 19.13
N SER A 191 -4.94 14.06 19.48
CA SER A 191 -4.19 14.93 20.40
C SER A 191 -4.02 16.35 19.88
N LYS A 192 -3.91 16.53 18.56
CA LYS A 192 -3.68 17.83 17.92
C LYS A 192 -4.97 18.60 17.69
N GLN A 193 -6.04 17.92 17.26
CA GLN A 193 -7.30 18.55 16.85
C GLN A 193 -8.38 18.51 17.94
N HIS A 194 -8.29 17.56 18.87
CA HIS A 194 -9.32 17.25 19.86
C HIS A 194 -8.71 16.96 21.25
N GLY A 195 -7.66 17.70 21.63
CA GLY A 195 -6.90 17.45 22.86
C GLY A 195 -7.70 17.60 24.16
N ASP A 196 -8.83 18.30 24.13
CA ASP A 196 -9.81 18.38 25.22
C ASP A 196 -10.58 17.07 25.41
N LEU A 197 -10.73 16.27 24.35
CA LEU A 197 -11.34 14.93 24.36
C LEU A 197 -10.29 13.82 24.47
N TRP A 198 -9.05 14.07 24.03
CA TRP A 198 -7.95 13.10 24.00
C TRP A 198 -6.68 13.63 24.68
N GLY A 199 -6.51 13.28 25.96
CA GLY A 199 -5.36 13.71 26.77
C GLY A 199 -4.13 12.79 26.74
N ASN A 200 -4.12 11.73 25.93
CA ASN A 200 -3.08 10.68 26.00
C ASN A 200 -1.88 10.91 25.08
N GLY A 201 -1.89 11.97 24.25
CA GLY A 201 -0.87 12.20 23.23
C GLY A 201 -0.90 11.15 22.11
N MET A 202 0.18 11.08 21.34
CA MET A 202 0.38 10.01 20.37
C MET A 202 0.58 8.66 21.09
N ARG A 203 -0.09 7.62 20.61
CA ARG A 203 -0.02 6.24 21.12
C ARG A 203 -0.07 5.22 19.99
N SER A 204 0.97 4.41 19.90
CA SER A 204 1.08 3.22 19.06
C SER A 204 0.26 2.08 19.66
N GLN A 205 0.23 1.97 20.98
CA GLN A 205 -0.65 1.06 21.72
C GLN A 205 -1.95 1.79 22.06
N PHE A 206 -3.03 1.45 21.35
CA PHE A 206 -4.30 2.13 21.55
C PHE A 206 -4.96 1.70 22.88
N PRO A 207 -5.28 2.63 23.80
CA PRO A 207 -6.07 2.33 24.99
C PRO A 207 -7.47 1.82 24.60
N THR A 208 -7.75 0.54 24.83
CA THR A 208 -9.02 -0.05 24.42
C THR A 208 -10.16 0.46 25.32
N PRO A 209 -11.22 1.09 24.76
CA PRO A 209 -12.35 1.54 25.56
C PRO A 209 -13.15 0.34 26.10
N ALA A 210 -13.91 0.54 27.18
CA ALA A 210 -14.61 -0.55 27.88
C ALA A 210 -15.64 -1.29 26.99
N ASN A 211 -16.28 -0.59 26.06
CA ASN A 211 -17.19 -1.16 25.06
C ASN A 211 -16.49 -1.64 23.78
N GLY A 212 -15.16 -1.53 23.72
CA GLY A 212 -14.37 -1.85 22.55
C GLY A 212 -13.89 -3.29 22.46
N LYS A 213 -13.32 -3.63 21.30
CA LYS A 213 -12.60 -4.87 21.03
C LYS A 213 -11.22 -4.55 20.50
N ALA A 214 -10.25 -5.40 20.80
CA ALA A 214 -8.89 -5.25 20.28
C ALA A 214 -8.58 -6.42 19.34
N GLN A 215 -8.01 -6.13 18.18
CA GLN A 215 -7.55 -7.13 17.21
C GLN A 215 -6.15 -6.77 16.70
N SER A 216 -5.37 -7.78 16.34
CA SER A 216 -4.02 -7.58 15.83
C SER A 216 -4.03 -7.26 14.34
N GLY A 217 -3.24 -6.28 13.93
CA GLY A 217 -3.07 -5.93 12.52
C GLY A 217 -4.28 -5.24 11.90
N SER A 218 -4.08 -4.62 10.73
CA SER A 218 -5.15 -4.01 9.95
C SER A 218 -6.20 -5.04 9.51
N SER A 219 -5.75 -6.22 9.07
CA SER A 219 -6.63 -7.33 8.66
C SER A 219 -7.49 -7.85 9.82
N GLY A 220 -6.96 -7.89 11.05
CA GLY A 220 -7.73 -8.36 12.21
C GLY A 220 -8.86 -7.38 12.57
N VAL A 221 -8.58 -6.08 12.61
CA VAL A 221 -9.61 -5.08 12.91
C VAL A 221 -10.63 -4.94 11.78
N ALA A 222 -10.21 -4.93 10.52
CA ALA A 222 -11.10 -4.90 9.35
C ALA A 222 -11.94 -6.19 9.27
N GLY A 223 -11.30 -7.34 9.49
CA GLY A 223 -11.93 -8.65 9.51
C GLY A 223 -13.02 -8.76 10.57
N TYR A 224 -12.81 -8.22 11.77
CA TYR A 224 -13.84 -8.18 12.81
C TYR A 224 -15.06 -7.36 12.37
N VAL A 225 -14.84 -6.16 11.83
CA VAL A 225 -15.93 -5.28 11.37
C VAL A 225 -16.71 -5.93 10.23
N SER A 226 -16.02 -6.65 9.34
CA SER A 226 -16.64 -7.27 8.17
C SER A 226 -17.46 -8.54 8.46
N GLN A 227 -17.32 -9.12 9.66
CA GLN A 227 -18.14 -10.28 10.04
C GLN A 227 -19.61 -9.92 10.28
N GLY A 228 -20.50 -10.90 10.13
CA GLY A 228 -21.93 -10.74 10.41
C GLY A 228 -22.24 -10.34 11.86
N TYR A 229 -21.44 -10.79 12.82
CA TYR A 229 -21.57 -10.35 14.22
C TYR A 229 -21.00 -8.95 14.48
N GLY A 230 -20.29 -8.38 13.50
CA GLY A 230 -19.68 -7.05 13.56
C GLY A 230 -20.67 -5.90 13.43
N GLU A 231 -21.97 -6.16 13.26
CA GLU A 231 -22.98 -5.11 13.17
C GLU A 231 -22.96 -4.21 14.42
N GLY A 232 -22.81 -2.90 14.19
CA GLY A 232 -22.58 -1.86 15.18
C GLY A 232 -21.10 -1.47 15.36
N ALA A 233 -20.17 -2.18 14.73
CA ALA A 233 -18.74 -1.94 14.89
C ALA A 233 -18.18 -0.84 13.97
N ILE A 234 -17.13 -0.19 14.44
CA ILE A 234 -16.34 0.81 13.70
C ILE A 234 -14.86 0.65 14.07
N THR A 235 -13.98 0.74 13.08
CA THR A 235 -12.52 0.66 13.25
C THR A 235 -11.82 1.82 12.55
N TYR A 236 -10.53 2.00 12.81
CA TYR A 236 -9.62 2.81 12.00
C TYR A 236 -8.63 1.89 11.26
N VAL A 237 -8.54 2.05 9.94
CA VAL A 237 -7.67 1.25 9.05
C VAL A 237 -7.13 2.12 7.92
N GLU A 238 -6.10 1.67 7.23
CA GLU A 238 -5.79 2.24 5.92
C GLU A 238 -6.97 1.97 4.95
N TYR A 239 -7.29 2.92 4.06
CA TYR A 239 -8.46 2.87 3.19
C TYR A 239 -8.53 1.62 2.31
N SER A 240 -7.38 1.08 1.86
CA SER A 240 -7.29 -0.16 1.08
C SER A 240 -7.98 -1.34 1.74
N TYR A 241 -7.98 -1.44 3.07
CA TYR A 241 -8.62 -2.53 3.79
C TYR A 241 -10.15 -2.49 3.68
N ALA A 242 -10.74 -1.30 3.64
CA ALA A 242 -12.18 -1.15 3.45
C ALA A 242 -12.58 -1.44 2.00
N LEU A 243 -11.75 -1.01 1.03
CA LEU A 243 -11.92 -1.37 -0.39
C LEU A 243 -11.88 -2.88 -0.59
N GLU A 244 -10.83 -3.54 -0.09
CA GLU A 244 -10.60 -4.98 -0.22
C GLU A 244 -11.72 -5.78 0.46
N ALA A 245 -12.17 -5.35 1.64
CA ALA A 245 -13.26 -6.02 2.36
C ALA A 245 -14.65 -5.81 1.72
N GLY A 246 -14.82 -4.84 0.82
CA GLY A 246 -16.13 -4.48 0.29
C GLY A 246 -17.03 -3.75 1.29
N PHE A 247 -16.44 -2.93 2.17
CA PHE A 247 -17.14 -2.22 3.25
C PHE A 247 -17.02 -0.70 3.11
N PRO A 248 -18.03 0.06 3.59
CA PRO A 248 -18.00 1.51 3.56
C PRO A 248 -17.05 2.09 4.61
N VAL A 249 -16.65 3.34 4.39
CA VAL A 249 -15.95 4.17 5.38
C VAL A 249 -16.74 5.44 5.67
N ALA A 250 -16.65 5.97 6.88
CA ALA A 250 -17.29 7.24 7.18
C ALA A 250 -16.59 8.38 6.42
N LYS A 251 -17.37 9.28 5.82
CA LYS A 251 -16.87 10.57 5.37
C LYS A 251 -16.54 11.44 6.58
N VAL A 252 -15.37 12.05 6.60
CA VAL A 252 -14.88 12.81 7.75
C VAL A 252 -14.98 14.30 7.47
N LEU A 253 -15.55 15.04 8.43
CA LEU A 253 -15.65 16.49 8.34
C LEU A 253 -14.27 17.15 8.37
N ASN A 254 -13.98 17.99 7.39
CA ASN A 254 -12.78 18.82 7.35
C ASN A 254 -13.01 20.25 7.87
N SER A 255 -11.94 21.06 7.90
CA SER A 255 -11.97 22.43 8.43
C SER A 255 -12.88 23.39 7.66
N GLN A 256 -13.28 23.02 6.45
CA GLN A 256 -14.12 23.83 5.56
C GLN A 256 -15.58 23.39 5.54
N ASP A 257 -15.99 22.61 6.55
CA ASP A 257 -17.35 22.09 6.70
C ASP A 257 -17.78 21.15 5.57
N TYR A 258 -16.87 20.36 4.99
CA TYR A 258 -17.19 19.28 4.04
C TYR A 258 -16.85 17.91 4.61
N TYR A 259 -17.72 16.93 4.39
CA TYR A 259 -17.48 15.53 4.69
C TYR A 259 -16.79 14.85 3.51
N VAL A 260 -15.54 14.40 3.70
CA VAL A 260 -14.67 13.93 2.63
C VAL A 260 -14.21 12.48 2.89
N GLU A 261 -14.07 11.69 1.82
CA GLU A 261 -13.49 10.34 1.84
C GLU A 261 -11.97 10.40 1.60
N PRO A 262 -11.18 9.43 2.09
CA PRO A 262 -9.73 9.38 1.89
C PRO A 262 -9.34 8.86 0.50
N THR A 263 -9.88 9.45 -0.57
CA THR A 263 -9.50 9.11 -1.96
C THR A 263 -8.10 9.60 -2.31
N ALA A 264 -7.50 9.06 -3.36
CA ALA A 264 -6.18 9.48 -3.87
C ALA A 264 -6.09 11.00 -4.05
N ASP A 265 -7.11 11.61 -4.68
CA ASP A 265 -7.23 13.06 -4.86
C ASP A 265 -7.25 13.83 -3.53
N SER A 266 -8.12 13.42 -2.60
CA SER A 266 -8.30 14.14 -1.33
C SER A 266 -7.03 14.13 -0.48
N VAL A 267 -6.28 13.03 -0.51
CA VAL A 267 -5.01 12.84 0.19
C VAL A 267 -3.91 13.61 -0.52
N ALA A 268 -3.84 13.57 -1.86
CA ALA A 268 -2.87 14.32 -2.65
C ALA A 268 -3.02 15.84 -2.40
N VAL A 269 -4.26 16.35 -2.38
CA VAL A 269 -4.52 17.76 -2.07
C VAL A 269 -4.06 18.10 -0.66
N ALA A 270 -4.38 17.24 0.33
CA ALA A 270 -4.05 17.46 1.72
C ALA A 270 -2.54 17.50 1.97
N LEU A 271 -1.78 16.57 1.36
CA LEU A 271 -0.34 16.42 1.58
C LEU A 271 0.52 17.49 0.90
N GLN A 272 -0.04 18.37 0.06
CA GLN A 272 0.66 19.60 -0.36
C GLN A 272 1.03 20.51 0.82
N TYR A 273 0.35 20.34 1.95
CA TYR A 273 0.56 21.09 3.18
C TYR A 273 1.37 20.30 4.21
N ALA A 274 1.79 19.08 3.88
CA ALA A 274 2.73 18.35 4.73
C ALA A 274 4.05 19.12 4.78
N ARG A 275 4.61 19.22 5.99
CA ARG A 275 5.98 19.69 6.19
C ARG A 275 6.85 18.48 6.54
N ILE A 276 8.11 18.58 6.16
CA ILE A 276 9.07 17.48 6.26
C ILE A 276 10.21 17.96 7.16
N ASN A 277 10.51 17.22 8.22
CA ASN A 277 11.68 17.48 9.05
C ASN A 277 12.98 17.20 8.29
N GLY A 278 14.11 17.68 8.80
CA GLY A 278 15.43 17.41 8.18
C GLY A 278 15.81 15.92 8.11
N ASP A 279 15.16 15.07 8.92
CA ASP A 279 15.30 13.60 8.90
C ASP A 279 14.21 12.91 8.05
N LEU A 280 13.43 13.69 7.31
CA LEU A 280 12.27 13.31 6.50
C LEU A 280 11.01 12.88 7.24
N THR A 281 10.97 12.92 8.57
CA THR A 281 9.73 12.63 9.31
C THR A 281 8.66 13.71 9.07
N GLN A 282 7.39 13.30 9.11
CA GLN A 282 6.25 14.18 8.81
C GLN A 282 5.93 15.13 9.96
N ILE A 283 5.55 16.35 9.56
CA ILE A 283 4.76 17.29 10.34
C ILE A 283 3.44 17.50 9.58
N LEU A 284 2.33 17.11 10.21
CA LEU A 284 1.01 17.07 9.59
C LEU A 284 0.02 18.09 10.15
N ASP A 285 0.46 19.01 11.02
CA ASP A 285 -0.42 20.01 11.66
C ASP A 285 -1.22 20.83 10.63
N GLU A 286 -0.58 21.26 9.54
CA GLU A 286 -1.23 21.99 8.43
C GLU A 286 -2.09 21.07 7.53
N VAL A 287 -1.83 19.76 7.52
CA VAL A 287 -2.65 18.76 6.81
C VAL A 287 -3.98 18.56 7.56
N TYR A 288 -3.92 18.47 8.89
CA TYR A 288 -5.09 18.24 9.74
C TYR A 288 -6.07 19.43 9.73
N ALA A 289 -5.54 20.65 9.69
CA ALA A 289 -6.31 21.90 9.70
C ALA A 289 -6.38 22.57 8.33
N ASN A 290 -6.21 21.80 7.24
CA ASN A 290 -6.09 22.33 5.89
C ASN A 290 -7.33 23.12 5.45
N GLY A 291 -7.12 24.30 4.87
CA GLY A 291 -8.17 25.22 4.41
C GLY A 291 -8.77 24.91 3.03
N ASP A 292 -8.36 23.85 2.35
CA ASP A 292 -8.95 23.40 1.09
C ASP A 292 -10.11 22.42 1.35
N ARG A 293 -11.24 22.63 0.67
CA ARG A 293 -12.47 21.83 0.85
C ARG A 293 -12.31 20.38 0.45
N ARG A 294 -11.34 20.06 -0.41
CA ARG A 294 -11.14 18.72 -0.98
C ARG A 294 -10.38 17.78 -0.06
N THR A 295 -9.84 18.28 1.06
CA THR A 295 -8.85 17.51 1.84
C THR A 295 -9.49 16.56 2.82
N TYR A 296 -8.89 15.38 2.93
CA TYR A 296 -9.19 14.42 3.99
C TYR A 296 -8.32 14.69 5.24
N PRO A 297 -8.90 14.90 6.44
CA PRO A 297 -8.15 15.34 7.62
C PRO A 297 -7.11 14.35 8.19
N LEU A 298 -7.28 13.03 8.01
CA LEU A 298 -6.30 12.01 8.46
C LEU A 298 -5.41 11.51 7.30
N SER A 299 -5.02 12.43 6.41
CA SER A 299 -4.06 12.14 5.35
C SER A 299 -2.64 12.09 5.91
N SER A 300 -1.84 11.13 5.44
CA SER A 300 -0.47 10.89 5.89
C SER A 300 0.32 10.12 4.85
N TYR A 301 1.60 9.90 5.12
CA TYR A 301 2.42 8.97 4.35
C TYR A 301 3.25 8.07 5.27
N SER A 302 3.62 6.90 4.74
CA SER A 302 4.46 5.91 5.44
C SER A 302 5.91 5.98 4.96
N TYR A 303 6.82 5.54 5.83
CA TYR A 303 8.25 5.51 5.58
C TYR A 303 8.78 4.08 5.58
N MET A 304 9.65 3.80 4.63
CA MET A 304 10.62 2.72 4.76
C MET A 304 11.87 3.23 5.48
N ILE A 305 12.29 2.51 6.50
CA ILE A 305 13.54 2.71 7.21
C ILE A 305 14.61 1.93 6.47
N VAL A 306 15.48 2.65 5.76
CA VAL A 306 16.53 2.07 4.92
C VAL A 306 17.90 2.20 5.59
N PRO A 307 18.79 1.21 5.50
CA PRO A 307 20.19 1.35 5.93
C PRO A 307 20.93 2.40 5.11
N THR A 308 21.82 3.12 5.79
CA THR A 308 22.84 3.97 5.15
C THR A 308 24.26 3.44 5.37
N GLU A 309 24.39 2.30 6.05
CA GLU A 309 25.65 1.61 6.32
C GLU A 309 25.44 0.09 6.18
N VAL A 310 26.49 -0.60 5.77
CA VAL A 310 26.53 -2.07 5.79
C VAL A 310 26.69 -2.58 7.23
N GLY A 311 26.09 -3.72 7.54
CA GLY A 311 26.19 -4.29 8.88
C GLY A 311 25.07 -5.24 9.24
N GLY A 312 25.37 -6.18 10.14
CA GLY A 312 24.46 -7.26 10.51
C GLY A 312 24.12 -8.11 9.29
N VAL A 313 22.82 -8.26 9.02
CA VAL A 313 22.30 -9.04 7.89
C VAL A 313 22.34 -8.31 6.53
N PHE A 314 22.71 -7.02 6.51
CA PHE A 314 22.67 -6.19 5.31
C PHE A 314 24.05 -6.01 4.66
N THR A 315 24.10 -6.22 3.35
CA THR A 315 25.29 -6.18 2.50
C THR A 315 25.08 -5.20 1.35
N GLU A 316 26.15 -4.83 0.64
CA GLU A 316 26.03 -4.01 -0.58
C GLU A 316 25.19 -4.71 -1.67
N ALA A 317 25.30 -6.03 -1.79
CA ALA A 317 24.50 -6.81 -2.75
C ALA A 317 23.00 -6.73 -2.45
N LYS A 318 22.61 -6.82 -1.17
CA LYS A 318 21.23 -6.55 -0.75
C LYS A 318 20.82 -5.10 -0.95
N GLY A 319 21.75 -4.16 -0.80
CA GLY A 319 21.49 -2.76 -1.08
C GLY A 319 21.23 -2.45 -2.55
N GLN A 320 21.79 -3.23 -3.48
CA GLN A 320 21.39 -3.20 -4.89
C GLN A 320 19.91 -3.57 -5.05
N THR A 321 19.47 -4.70 -4.46
CA THR A 321 18.05 -5.11 -4.49
C THR A 321 17.15 -4.05 -3.84
N LEU A 322 17.52 -3.58 -2.64
CA LEU A 322 16.73 -2.60 -1.89
C LEU A 322 16.63 -1.27 -2.63
N GLY A 323 17.72 -0.79 -3.23
CA GLY A 323 17.73 0.44 -4.02
C GLY A 323 16.87 0.35 -5.28
N THR A 324 16.90 -0.78 -5.98
CA THR A 324 16.02 -1.02 -7.15
C THR A 324 14.56 -1.11 -6.72
N PHE A 325 14.25 -1.85 -5.64
CA PHE A 325 12.89 -1.94 -5.12
C PHE A 325 12.38 -0.58 -4.64
N ALA A 326 13.21 0.21 -3.96
CA ALA A 326 12.89 1.56 -3.54
C ALA A 326 12.59 2.50 -4.72
N SER A 327 13.38 2.41 -5.79
CA SER A 327 13.16 3.20 -7.00
C SER A 327 11.87 2.79 -7.71
N TYR A 328 11.57 1.48 -7.74
CA TYR A 328 10.31 0.95 -8.23
C TYR A 328 9.12 1.51 -7.44
N MET A 329 9.16 1.46 -6.10
CA MET A 329 8.08 1.97 -5.27
C MET A 329 7.82 3.45 -5.53
N LEU A 330 8.86 4.29 -5.63
CA LEU A 330 8.74 5.73 -5.82
C LEU A 330 8.27 6.16 -7.23
N CYS A 331 8.40 5.28 -8.21
CA CYS A 331 7.97 5.50 -9.59
C CYS A 331 6.90 4.50 -9.98
N GLU A 332 7.26 3.42 -10.67
CA GLU A 332 6.32 2.46 -11.26
C GLU A 332 5.22 1.97 -10.32
N GLY A 333 5.55 1.76 -9.04
CA GLY A 333 4.58 1.33 -8.03
C GLY A 333 3.47 2.36 -7.76
N GLN A 334 3.75 3.65 -7.94
CA GLN A 334 2.80 4.75 -7.71
C GLN A 334 1.65 4.74 -8.71
N GLN A 335 1.82 4.14 -9.89
CA GLN A 335 0.77 4.05 -10.91
C GLN A 335 -0.45 3.25 -10.44
N GLN A 336 -0.26 2.31 -9.51
CA GLN A 336 -1.32 1.46 -8.96
C GLN A 336 -1.88 1.97 -7.63
N ALA A 337 -1.38 3.10 -7.11
CA ALA A 337 -1.70 3.54 -5.76
C ALA A 337 -3.21 3.78 -5.58
N GLU A 338 -3.86 4.50 -6.50
CA GLU A 338 -5.30 4.80 -6.41
C GLU A 338 -6.16 3.53 -6.40
N ASP A 339 -5.89 2.59 -7.32
CA ASP A 339 -6.61 1.31 -7.42
C ASP A 339 -6.45 0.46 -6.15
N LEU A 340 -5.31 0.59 -5.49
CA LEU A 340 -5.02 -0.08 -4.22
C LEU A 340 -5.61 0.65 -3.01
N GLY A 341 -6.23 1.82 -3.17
CA GLY A 341 -6.76 2.63 -2.06
C GLY A 341 -5.78 3.62 -1.43
N TYR A 342 -4.64 3.86 -2.08
CA TYR A 342 -3.62 4.79 -1.64
C TYR A 342 -3.61 6.05 -2.52
N SER A 343 -2.77 7.02 -2.15
CA SER A 343 -2.47 8.18 -2.97
C SER A 343 -1.01 8.14 -3.43
N PRO A 344 -0.72 8.42 -4.71
CA PRO A 344 0.65 8.58 -5.16
C PRO A 344 1.37 9.71 -4.42
N LEU A 345 2.68 9.53 -4.17
CA LEU A 345 3.51 10.54 -3.53
C LEU A 345 3.74 11.76 -4.45
N PRO A 346 3.61 12.99 -3.96
CA PRO A 346 3.99 14.20 -4.68
C PRO A 346 5.50 14.25 -4.98
N MET A 347 5.89 15.06 -5.98
CA MET A 347 7.25 15.07 -6.51
C MET A 347 8.32 15.43 -5.46
N ASN A 348 8.03 16.32 -4.52
CA ASN A 348 8.95 16.67 -3.44
C ASN A 348 9.28 15.46 -2.55
N LEU A 349 8.29 14.60 -2.25
CA LEU A 349 8.50 13.37 -1.48
C LEU A 349 9.23 12.30 -2.29
N VAL A 350 8.97 12.20 -3.60
CA VAL A 350 9.73 11.30 -4.50
C VAL A 350 11.19 11.73 -4.58
N ARG A 351 11.47 13.03 -4.74
CA ARG A 351 12.85 13.55 -4.73
C ARG A 351 13.56 13.24 -3.42
N ALA A 352 12.93 13.55 -2.29
CA ALA A 352 13.48 13.25 -0.98
C ALA A 352 13.77 11.75 -0.81
N GLY A 353 12.90 10.90 -1.36
CA GLY A 353 13.09 9.46 -1.40
C GLY A 353 14.30 9.04 -2.24
N PHE A 354 14.46 9.59 -3.44
CA PHE A 354 15.63 9.36 -4.29
C PHE A 354 16.96 9.77 -3.62
N ASP A 355 16.95 10.87 -2.87
CA ASP A 355 18.12 11.29 -2.09
C ASP A 355 18.47 10.26 -1.00
N GLN A 356 17.48 9.59 -0.42
CA GLN A 356 17.74 8.50 0.54
C GLN A 356 18.20 7.23 -0.13
N ILE A 357 17.68 6.88 -1.31
CA ILE A 357 18.16 5.73 -2.09
C ILE A 357 19.65 5.88 -2.41
N ALA A 358 20.11 7.09 -2.72
CA ALA A 358 21.52 7.36 -2.98
C ALA A 358 22.43 7.09 -1.76
N ARG A 359 21.88 7.06 -0.55
CA ARG A 359 22.61 6.78 0.70
C ARG A 359 22.64 5.29 1.04
N ILE A 360 21.89 4.44 0.34
CA ILE A 360 21.87 3.00 0.58
C ILE A 360 23.16 2.38 -0.02
N PRO A 361 24.02 1.76 0.79
CA PRO A 361 25.24 1.12 0.29
C PRO A 361 24.90 0.05 -0.76
N GLY A 362 25.51 0.13 -1.94
CA GLY A 362 25.28 -0.83 -3.02
C GLY A 362 24.06 -0.58 -3.91
N ALA A 363 23.21 0.40 -3.61
CA ALA A 363 22.07 0.77 -4.47
C ALA A 363 22.46 1.24 -5.89
N GLY A 364 23.74 1.55 -6.10
CA GLY A 364 24.30 1.88 -7.41
C GLY A 364 23.69 3.13 -8.04
N ALA A 365 23.78 3.20 -9.37
CA ALA A 365 23.21 4.27 -10.19
C ALA A 365 21.76 3.96 -10.59
N ALA A 366 20.92 3.55 -9.64
CA ALA A 366 19.47 3.47 -9.89
C ALA A 366 19.00 4.78 -10.55
N ASN A 367 18.16 4.66 -11.58
CA ASN A 367 17.70 5.82 -12.34
C ASN A 367 16.80 6.69 -11.45
N ARG A 368 17.37 7.78 -10.94
CA ARG A 368 16.73 8.77 -10.04
C ARG A 368 16.30 10.02 -10.80
N ASP A 369 16.05 9.89 -12.10
CA ASP A 369 15.56 10.99 -12.94
C ASP A 369 14.04 11.08 -12.82
N LEU A 370 13.56 12.16 -12.19
CA LEU A 370 12.13 12.44 -12.06
C LEU A 370 11.42 12.53 -13.41
N ASN A 371 12.12 12.93 -14.48
CA ASN A 371 11.52 12.99 -15.83
C ASN A 371 11.32 11.60 -16.46
N LYS A 372 11.83 10.54 -15.84
CA LYS A 372 11.65 9.15 -16.25
C LYS A 372 10.87 8.34 -15.22
N CYS A 373 10.37 9.01 -14.18
CA CYS A 373 9.63 8.40 -13.10
C CYS A 373 8.14 8.39 -13.45
N ASN A 374 7.57 7.21 -13.65
CA ASN A 374 6.14 7.07 -13.89
C ASN A 374 5.36 7.25 -12.58
N ASN A 375 4.94 8.47 -12.28
CA ASN A 375 4.14 8.80 -11.11
C ASN A 375 2.96 9.69 -11.52
N PRO A 376 1.70 9.35 -11.16
CA PRO A 376 0.53 10.14 -11.58
C PRO A 376 0.50 11.60 -11.09
N THR A 377 1.29 11.97 -10.09
CA THR A 377 1.28 13.33 -9.51
C THR A 377 2.17 14.33 -10.25
N PHE A 378 3.03 13.90 -11.17
CA PHE A 378 3.87 14.80 -11.96
C PHE A 378 4.23 14.19 -13.31
N LYS A 379 4.58 15.03 -14.28
CA LYS A 379 5.03 14.61 -15.61
C LYS A 379 6.40 15.21 -15.93
N PRO A 380 7.09 14.73 -16.97
CA PRO A 380 8.39 15.28 -17.37
C PRO A 380 8.32 16.80 -17.59
N GLY A 381 9.24 17.54 -16.96
CA GLY A 381 9.32 18.99 -17.02
C GLY A 381 8.54 19.76 -15.94
N ASP A 382 7.78 19.08 -15.06
CA ASP A 382 7.15 19.71 -13.90
C ASP A 382 8.20 20.15 -12.84
N ASP A 383 7.80 21.04 -11.93
CA ASP A 383 8.54 21.42 -10.72
C ASP A 383 7.79 20.99 -9.44
N GLU A 384 8.45 21.08 -8.26
CA GLU A 384 7.91 20.55 -7.00
C GLU A 384 6.62 21.23 -6.53
N SER A 385 6.25 22.37 -7.10
CA SER A 385 4.97 23.02 -6.83
C SER A 385 3.82 22.43 -7.64
N SER A 386 4.12 21.63 -8.66
CA SER A 386 3.14 20.92 -9.47
C SER A 386 2.72 19.60 -8.82
N ASN A 387 1.41 19.43 -8.65
CA ASN A 387 0.80 18.14 -8.32
C ASN A 387 -0.41 17.93 -9.24
N GLN A 388 -0.25 17.08 -10.26
CA GLN A 388 -1.26 16.85 -11.30
C GLN A 388 -2.59 16.34 -10.71
N LEU A 389 -2.55 15.42 -9.73
CA LEU A 389 -3.75 14.96 -9.05
C LEU A 389 -4.45 16.11 -8.30
N ALA A 390 -3.69 16.94 -7.57
CA ALA A 390 -4.28 18.06 -6.85
C ALA A 390 -4.83 19.16 -7.79
N LEU A 391 -4.26 19.32 -9.00
CA LEU A 391 -4.76 20.23 -10.03
C LEU A 391 -6.08 19.74 -10.64
N THR A 392 -6.25 18.42 -10.80
CA THR A 392 -7.46 17.82 -11.37
C THR A 392 -8.49 17.38 -10.34
N ALA A 393 -8.13 17.39 -9.05
CA ALA A 393 -8.99 16.94 -7.96
C ALA A 393 -10.31 17.72 -7.92
N LYS A 394 -11.40 16.98 -8.01
CA LYS A 394 -12.77 17.52 -8.04
C LYS A 394 -13.12 18.14 -6.69
N GLN A 395 -13.94 19.19 -6.72
CA GLN A 395 -14.56 19.71 -5.50
C GLN A 395 -15.48 18.63 -4.89
N PRO A 396 -15.59 18.54 -3.55
CA PRO A 396 -16.58 17.67 -2.93
C PRO A 396 -17.99 18.07 -3.39
N ALA A 397 -18.90 17.11 -3.41
CA ALA A 397 -20.28 17.38 -3.78
C ALA A 397 -20.92 18.39 -2.82
N ASP A 398 -21.83 19.24 -3.32
CA ASP A 398 -22.54 20.21 -2.48
C ASP A 398 -23.34 19.53 -1.36
N CYS A 399 -23.85 18.32 -1.63
CA CYS A 399 -24.54 17.52 -0.62
C CYS A 399 -23.61 17.06 0.51
N ASP A 400 -22.29 17.03 0.33
CA ASP A 400 -21.29 16.70 1.36
C ASP A 400 -20.91 17.89 2.24
N LYS A 401 -21.39 19.10 1.94
CA LYS A 401 -21.29 20.21 2.87
C LYS A 401 -22.13 19.92 4.12
N ARG A 402 -21.59 20.22 5.29
CA ARG A 402 -22.28 20.12 6.58
C ARG A 402 -23.62 20.83 6.51
N GLY A 403 -24.67 20.12 6.87
CA GLY A 403 -26.04 20.61 6.79
C GLY A 403 -27.04 19.45 6.68
N PRO A 404 -28.32 19.78 6.41
CA PRO A 404 -29.41 18.79 6.36
C PRO A 404 -29.35 17.86 5.15
N ASN A 405 -28.66 18.28 4.08
CA ASN A 405 -28.55 17.51 2.85
C ASN A 405 -27.42 16.50 2.97
N GLN A 406 -27.66 15.25 2.55
CA GLN A 406 -26.65 14.21 2.53
C GLN A 406 -26.64 13.46 1.20
N CYS A 407 -25.45 13.20 0.65
CA CYS A 407 -25.31 12.43 -0.56
C CYS A 407 -25.71 10.98 -0.28
N THR A 408 -26.41 10.33 -1.22
CA THR A 408 -26.84 8.93 -1.09
C THR A 408 -25.76 7.93 -1.50
N THR A 409 -24.76 8.39 -2.27
CA THR A 409 -23.68 7.56 -2.82
C THR A 409 -22.91 6.88 -1.71
N GLY A 410 -22.68 5.58 -1.88
CA GLY A 410 -21.84 4.79 -0.99
C GLY A 410 -20.37 5.18 -1.08
N THR A 411 -19.59 4.65 -0.15
CA THR A 411 -18.17 4.96 0.04
C THR A 411 -17.33 3.69 -0.08
N ALA A 412 -16.04 3.86 -0.38
CA ALA A 412 -15.07 2.76 -0.39
C ALA A 412 -15.54 1.50 -1.15
N GLY A 413 -15.34 0.32 -0.56
CA GLY A 413 -15.68 -0.97 -1.16
C GLY A 413 -17.19 -1.24 -1.21
N ALA A 414 -18.03 -0.31 -0.74
CA ALA A 414 -19.48 -0.44 -0.74
C ALA A 414 -20.15 0.72 -1.49
N PRO A 415 -20.06 0.76 -2.83
CA PRO A 415 -20.56 1.88 -3.65
C PRO A 415 -22.10 1.98 -3.70
N GLY A 416 -22.82 1.00 -3.15
CA GLY A 416 -24.28 0.99 -3.12
C GLY A 416 -24.87 2.20 -2.40
N GLU A 417 -26.06 2.63 -2.79
CA GLU A 417 -26.68 3.84 -2.23
C GLU A 417 -27.42 3.59 -0.92
N THR A 418 -27.36 4.56 -0.02
CA THR A 418 -28.22 4.66 1.17
C THR A 418 -29.18 5.82 1.00
N PRO A 419 -30.51 5.56 0.95
CA PRO A 419 -31.50 6.62 0.86
C PRO A 419 -31.46 7.57 2.07
N VAL A 420 -31.63 8.86 1.82
CA VAL A 420 -31.77 9.90 2.86
C VAL A 420 -33.21 10.38 2.91
N THR A 421 -34.02 9.75 3.75
CA THR A 421 -35.42 10.17 3.96
C THR A 421 -35.43 11.18 5.09
N GLY A 422 -35.44 12.48 4.78
CA GLY A 422 -35.23 13.61 5.70
C GLY A 422 -36.27 13.84 6.81
N SER A 423 -36.67 12.80 7.55
CA SER A 423 -37.56 12.92 8.71
C SER A 423 -37.19 11.92 9.80
N GLY A 424 -35.93 11.93 10.24
CA GLY A 424 -35.46 11.18 11.40
C GLY A 424 -35.86 11.83 12.73
N THR A 425 -37.14 12.15 12.96
CA THR A 425 -37.59 12.31 14.36
C THR A 425 -37.65 10.90 14.94
N GLY A 426 -36.71 10.57 15.82
CA GLY A 426 -36.64 9.29 16.54
C GLY A 426 -38.04 8.84 16.97
N GLY A 427 -38.53 7.78 16.32
CA GLY A 427 -39.85 7.25 16.57
C GLY A 427 -39.92 6.70 17.99
N ALA A 428 -40.61 7.43 18.87
CA ALA A 428 -41.17 6.85 20.08
C ALA A 428 -42.01 5.63 19.68
N ALA A 429 -41.71 4.49 20.30
CA ALA A 429 -42.51 3.28 20.16
C ALA A 429 -43.96 3.61 20.50
N ALA A 430 -44.83 3.62 19.49
CA ALA A 430 -46.26 3.68 19.68
C ALA A 430 -46.69 2.39 20.38
N GLY A 431 -47.08 2.52 21.65
CA GLY A 431 -47.75 1.45 22.38
C GLY A 431 -49.04 1.06 21.64
N ALA A 432 -49.16 -0.22 21.31
CA ALA A 432 -50.42 -0.86 20.97
C ALA A 432 -50.65 -2.01 21.94
N ALA A 433 -51.85 -2.01 22.49
CA ALA A 433 -52.29 -2.76 23.65
C ALA A 433 -52.45 -4.27 23.39
N GLY A 434 -52.21 -5.04 24.46
CA GLY A 434 -53.18 -6.01 25.01
C GLY A 434 -53.60 -7.19 24.13
N GLY A 435 -52.98 -8.35 24.40
CA GLY A 435 -53.48 -9.65 23.97
C GLY A 435 -52.96 -10.76 24.88
N THR A 436 -53.79 -11.16 25.84
CA THR A 436 -53.56 -12.18 26.86
C THR A 436 -53.38 -13.59 26.31
N GLY A 437 -52.52 -14.40 26.94
CA GLY A 437 -52.76 -15.84 27.07
C GLY A 437 -51.51 -16.74 27.02
N GLY A 438 -51.36 -17.59 28.04
CA GLY A 438 -50.67 -18.88 27.91
C GLY A 438 -49.49 -19.11 28.85
N ALA A 439 -49.79 -19.68 30.01
CA ALA A 439 -48.82 -20.21 30.96
C ALA A 439 -48.08 -21.45 30.44
N GLY A 440 -46.85 -21.68 30.94
CA GLY A 440 -46.26 -23.02 30.92
C GLY A 440 -44.75 -23.09 31.19
N GLY A 441 -44.37 -23.63 32.35
CA GLY A 441 -43.21 -24.51 32.47
C GLY A 441 -41.92 -23.90 33.03
N ALA A 442 -41.70 -24.12 34.33
CA ALA A 442 -40.40 -23.99 34.98
C ALA A 442 -39.45 -25.15 34.61
N ALA A 443 -38.14 -24.85 34.52
CA ALA A 443 -37.09 -25.80 34.88
C ALA A 443 -35.81 -25.03 35.23
N ALA A 444 -35.24 -25.37 36.38
CA ALA A 444 -33.98 -24.89 36.93
C ALA A 444 -32.82 -25.83 36.58
N GLY A 445 -31.59 -25.32 36.70
CA GLY A 445 -30.33 -26.07 36.67
C GLY A 445 -29.47 -25.69 35.47
N GLY A 446 -28.18 -25.35 35.58
CA GLY A 446 -27.26 -25.22 36.70
C GLY A 446 -25.94 -24.70 36.13
N ASP A 447 -25.11 -24.09 36.97
CA ASP A 447 -23.78 -23.61 36.62
C ASP A 447 -22.87 -24.74 36.11
N ALA A 448 -22.15 -24.49 35.01
CA ALA A 448 -20.87 -25.13 34.74
C ALA A 448 -20.02 -24.23 33.85
N ALA A 449 -18.98 -23.66 34.46
CA ALA A 449 -17.85 -23.06 33.77
C ALA A 449 -17.20 -24.11 32.85
N ALA A 450 -16.99 -23.75 31.59
CA ALA A 450 -16.09 -24.46 30.69
C ALA A 450 -15.18 -23.44 30.02
N ALA A 451 -13.92 -23.42 30.47
CA ALA A 451 -12.82 -22.77 29.80
C ALA A 451 -12.64 -23.40 28.40
N ALA A 452 -12.87 -22.62 27.35
CA ALA A 452 -12.47 -23.00 26.00
C ALA A 452 -11.04 -22.51 25.76
N ALA A 453 -10.13 -23.48 25.70
CA ALA A 453 -8.73 -23.28 25.37
C ALA A 453 -8.57 -22.63 23.99
N ALA A 454 -7.52 -21.80 23.88
CA ALA A 454 -7.04 -21.23 22.64
C ALA A 454 -6.77 -22.34 21.62
N GLY A 455 -7.59 -22.38 20.56
CA GLY A 455 -7.33 -23.14 19.34
C GLY A 455 -6.56 -22.25 18.39
N ASP A 456 -5.34 -22.67 18.07
CA ASP A 456 -4.41 -22.06 17.14
C ASP A 456 -5.10 -21.83 15.77
N SER A 457 -5.41 -20.58 15.44
CA SER A 457 -5.90 -20.23 14.11
C SER A 457 -4.70 -20.25 13.17
N ALA A 458 -4.56 -21.36 12.44
CA ALA A 458 -3.46 -21.58 11.50
C ALA A 458 -3.29 -20.37 10.56
N ALA A 459 -2.07 -19.84 10.53
CA ALA A 459 -1.67 -18.77 9.65
C ALA A 459 -1.91 -19.15 8.17
N ALA A 460 -2.27 -18.16 7.35
CA ALA A 460 -2.38 -18.32 5.91
C ALA A 460 -1.06 -18.86 5.33
N VAL A 461 -1.12 -19.98 4.61
CA VAL A 461 0.04 -20.62 4.00
C VAL A 461 0.09 -20.24 2.53
N TYR A 462 1.21 -19.67 2.09
CA TYR A 462 1.47 -19.29 0.71
C TYR A 462 2.56 -20.17 0.12
N ASP A 463 2.45 -20.51 -1.17
CA ASP A 463 3.51 -21.24 -1.88
C ASP A 463 4.68 -20.31 -2.26
N SER A 464 5.72 -20.89 -2.84
CA SER A 464 6.91 -20.15 -3.31
C SER A 464 6.59 -19.14 -4.42
N GLU A 465 5.41 -19.23 -5.03
CA GLU A 465 4.90 -18.36 -6.07
C GLU A 465 3.88 -17.33 -5.53
N GLY A 466 3.61 -17.35 -4.21
CA GLY A 466 2.75 -16.39 -3.52
C GLY A 466 1.24 -16.68 -3.60
N ASN A 467 0.82 -17.86 -4.04
CA ASN A 467 -0.59 -18.26 -4.04
C ASN A 467 -1.00 -18.80 -2.67
N LEU A 468 -2.21 -18.45 -2.23
CA LEU A 468 -2.79 -18.95 -1.00
C LEU A 468 -3.14 -20.44 -1.15
N ILE A 469 -2.49 -21.30 -0.37
CA ILE A 469 -2.68 -22.76 -0.42
C ILE A 469 -3.78 -23.20 0.56
N SER A 470 -3.96 -22.49 1.68
CA SER A 470 -5.09 -22.68 2.60
C SER A 470 -5.28 -21.48 3.54
N GLY A 471 -6.54 -21.18 3.89
CA GLY A 471 -6.90 -20.14 4.87
C GLY A 471 -7.96 -19.10 4.47
N GLY A 472 -8.68 -19.25 3.35
CA GLY A 472 -9.72 -18.29 2.97
C GLY A 472 -10.80 -18.89 2.07
N ASP A 473 -12.00 -19.09 2.63
CA ASP A 473 -13.21 -19.30 1.83
C ASP A 473 -13.81 -17.94 1.47
N GLY A 474 -13.59 -17.53 0.22
CA GLY A 474 -14.09 -16.28 -0.32
C GLY A 474 -13.49 -16.00 -1.68
N ALA A 475 -13.93 -16.74 -2.70
CA ALA A 475 -13.54 -16.51 -4.09
C ALA A 475 -13.94 -15.10 -4.54
N VAL A 476 -12.96 -14.24 -4.81
CA VAL A 476 -13.14 -12.98 -5.54
C VAL A 476 -12.34 -13.08 -6.83
N ALA A 477 -13.07 -13.26 -7.93
CA ALA A 477 -12.53 -13.15 -9.28
C ALA A 477 -12.34 -11.65 -9.59
N GLY A 478 -11.13 -11.17 -9.36
CA GLY A 478 -10.66 -9.84 -9.73
C GLY A 478 -9.20 -9.92 -10.14
N VAL A 479 -8.91 -10.66 -11.21
CA VAL A 479 -7.58 -10.64 -11.83
C VAL A 479 -7.42 -9.26 -12.45
N ALA A 480 -6.78 -8.34 -11.72
CA ALA A 480 -6.24 -7.12 -12.30
C ALA A 480 -5.30 -7.56 -13.41
N ALA A 481 -5.73 -7.37 -14.66
CA ALA A 481 -4.91 -7.64 -15.82
C ALA A 481 -3.72 -6.67 -15.77
N SER A 482 -2.56 -7.17 -15.37
CA SER A 482 -1.31 -6.49 -15.68
C SER A 482 -1.21 -6.45 -17.20
N SER A 483 -1.37 -5.27 -17.79
CA SER A 483 -0.85 -5.04 -19.14
C SER A 483 0.67 -5.23 -19.03
N PRO A 484 1.27 -6.24 -19.68
CA PRO A 484 2.72 -6.26 -19.81
C PRO A 484 3.09 -5.00 -20.58
N PHE A 485 3.77 -4.06 -19.92
CA PHE A 485 4.35 -2.93 -20.64
C PHE A 485 5.57 -3.48 -21.37
N THR A 486 5.50 -3.48 -22.70
CA THR A 486 6.71 -3.52 -23.50
C THR A 486 7.48 -2.25 -23.16
N LEU A 487 8.75 -2.39 -22.78
CA LEU A 487 9.71 -1.29 -22.86
C LEU A 487 9.51 -0.58 -24.21
N ASP A 488 9.62 0.75 -24.26
CA ASP A 488 9.69 1.46 -25.53
C ASP A 488 10.63 0.68 -26.44
N ASP A 489 10.11 0.27 -27.60
CA ASP A 489 10.87 -0.45 -28.62
C ASP A 489 12.05 0.46 -28.96
N GLU A 490 13.23 0.22 -28.36
CA GLU A 490 14.48 0.80 -28.81
C GLU A 490 14.65 0.29 -30.23
N GLY A 491 14.10 1.06 -31.18
CA GLY A 491 14.00 0.66 -32.57
C GLY A 491 15.35 0.19 -33.09
N TRP A 492 15.33 -0.81 -33.95
CA TRP A 492 16.51 -1.48 -34.53
C TRP A 492 17.83 -1.33 -33.74
N GLY A 493 17.89 -1.92 -32.55
CA GLY A 493 19.08 -1.89 -31.70
C GLY A 493 20.26 -2.67 -32.30
N TRP A 494 21.48 -2.36 -31.85
CA TRP A 494 22.71 -3.03 -32.28
C TRP A 494 22.65 -4.57 -32.18
N GLN A 495 21.94 -5.07 -31.16
CA GLN A 495 21.72 -6.51 -30.96
C GLN A 495 20.90 -7.15 -32.09
N GLN A 496 19.89 -6.45 -32.60
CA GLN A 496 19.08 -6.90 -33.74
C GLN A 496 19.89 -6.87 -35.05
N THR A 497 20.79 -5.88 -35.20
CA THR A 497 21.75 -5.82 -36.32
C THR A 497 22.73 -6.99 -36.31
N VAL A 498 23.23 -7.37 -35.13
CA VAL A 498 24.12 -8.53 -34.94
C VAL A 498 23.38 -9.84 -35.22
N MET A 499 22.14 -10.00 -34.71
CA MET A 499 21.29 -11.15 -34.99
C MET A 499 21.01 -11.30 -36.49
N LEU A 500 20.68 -10.20 -37.16
CA LEU A 500 20.41 -10.21 -38.60
C LEU A 500 21.68 -10.52 -39.40
N ALA A 501 22.84 -9.99 -39.01
CA ALA A 501 24.13 -10.34 -39.61
C ALA A 501 24.47 -11.82 -39.41
N ALA A 502 24.18 -12.40 -38.24
CA ALA A 502 24.36 -13.82 -37.96
C ALA A 502 23.45 -14.70 -38.83
N VAL A 503 22.18 -14.32 -39.01
CA VAL A 503 21.23 -15.02 -39.89
C VAL A 503 21.68 -14.95 -41.35
N VAL A 504 22.13 -13.78 -41.82
CA VAL A 504 22.66 -13.62 -43.19
C VAL A 504 23.91 -14.47 -43.39
N LEU A 505 24.82 -14.53 -42.42
CA LEU A 505 25.99 -15.40 -42.47
C LEU A 505 25.61 -16.89 -42.49
N LEU A 506 24.63 -17.30 -41.70
CA LEU A 506 24.15 -18.68 -41.67
C LEU A 506 23.53 -19.08 -43.02
N ILE A 507 22.69 -18.20 -43.60
CA ILE A 507 22.10 -18.41 -44.92
C ILE A 507 23.21 -18.47 -45.98
N ALA A 508 24.22 -17.61 -45.91
CA ALA A 508 25.35 -17.66 -46.83
C ALA A 508 26.11 -18.99 -46.72
N VAL A 509 26.37 -19.50 -45.52
CA VAL A 509 27.06 -20.78 -45.32
C VAL A 509 26.26 -21.96 -45.88
N VAL A 510 24.92 -21.94 -45.78
CA VAL A 510 24.07 -23.02 -46.26
C VAL A 510 23.78 -22.94 -47.76
N ALA A 511 23.54 -21.73 -48.29
CA ALA A 511 23.09 -21.54 -49.67
C ALA A 511 24.25 -21.41 -50.68
N VAL A 512 25.42 -20.93 -50.27
CA VAL A 512 26.56 -20.72 -51.18
C VAL A 512 27.18 -22.03 -51.68
N PRO A 513 27.38 -23.09 -50.87
CA PRO A 513 27.95 -24.35 -51.33
C PRO A 513 27.17 -25.05 -52.47
N PRO A 514 25.83 -25.20 -52.41
CA PRO A 514 25.07 -25.84 -53.51
C PRO A 514 25.02 -24.98 -54.79
N VAL A 515 25.13 -23.65 -54.69
CA VAL A 515 25.13 -22.76 -55.86
C VAL A 515 26.49 -22.70 -56.56
N LEU A 516 27.60 -22.81 -55.80
CA LEU A 516 28.96 -22.82 -56.36
C LEU A 516 29.42 -24.22 -56.84
N SER A 517 28.86 -25.29 -56.28
CA SER A 517 29.19 -26.68 -56.64
C SER A 517 29.08 -27.00 -58.15
N PRO A 518 28.01 -26.62 -58.88
CA PRO A 518 27.91 -26.88 -60.32
C PRO A 518 28.86 -26.02 -61.17
N ARG A 519 29.18 -24.80 -60.70
CA ARG A 519 30.07 -23.86 -61.42
C ARG A 519 31.54 -24.27 -61.32
N ILE A 520 31.95 -24.88 -60.20
CA ILE A 520 33.29 -25.41 -60.01
C ILE A 520 33.45 -26.74 -60.79
N ARG A 521 32.42 -27.60 -60.83
CA ARG A 521 32.44 -28.83 -61.64
C ARG A 521 32.52 -28.58 -63.16
N ARG A 522 31.90 -27.53 -63.69
CA ARG A 522 32.00 -27.17 -65.12
C ARG A 522 33.36 -26.61 -65.55
N LYS A 523 34.21 -26.16 -64.62
CA LYS A 523 35.57 -25.68 -64.91
C LYS A 523 36.64 -26.78 -64.82
N ALA A 524 36.31 -27.97 -64.30
CA ALA A 524 37.24 -29.09 -64.17
C ALA A 524 37.20 -30.09 -65.35
N THR A 525 36.35 -29.85 -66.36
CA THR A 525 36.21 -30.69 -67.57
C THR A 525 36.50 -29.94 -68.87
N ARG A 526 37.40 -28.95 -68.84
CA ARG A 526 38.05 -28.40 -70.05
C ARG A 526 39.56 -28.34 -69.85
#